data_AF-A0A822YNU9-F1
#
_entry.id   AF-A0A822YNU9-F1
#
_cell.length_a   1.000
_cell.length_b   1.000
_cell.length_c   1.000
_cell.angle_alpha   90.00
_cell.angle_beta   90.00
_cell.angle_gamma   90.00
#
_symmetry.space_group_name_H-M   'P 1'
#
loop_
_entity.id
_entity.type
_entity.pdbx_description
1 polymer ?
#
loop_
_entity_poly.entity_id
_entity_poly.type
_entity_poly.pdbx_seq_one_letter_code
_entity_poly.pdbx_strand_id
1 'polypeptide(L)'
;MPEGATTMDYVMEAASGAHFSGLRLDGLLSSPSSPRSTSSSATLAENNFPKQPFVIGVSGGTASGKTTVCDRIIQQLHDHRVVLVNQDSFYRGLTPEESARVHEYNFDHPDAFDTEQLLECICKLKAGQSVQVPIYDFKTHRRCSDSFRQVSFYVKCLIVYKPSR
;
A
#
# COMPACT_ATOMS: atom_id res chain seq x y z
N MET A 1 32.63 -23.30 -39.45
CA MET A 1 32.57 -21.89 -39.89
C MET A 1 31.11 -21.46 -39.89
N PRO A 2 30.84 -20.21 -39.51
CA PRO A 2 29.63 -19.76 -38.81
C PRO A 2 28.87 -18.64 -39.56
N GLU A 3 27.62 -18.35 -39.20
CA GLU A 3 26.95 -17.05 -39.47
C GLU A 3 25.87 -16.85 -38.37
N GLY A 4 25.72 -15.74 -37.65
CA GLY A 4 26.42 -14.46 -37.63
C GLY A 4 25.98 -13.63 -36.39
N ALA A 5 26.83 -12.64 -36.03
CA ALA A 5 26.64 -11.62 -34.98
C ALA A 5 25.42 -10.71 -35.27
N THR A 6 24.89 -9.86 -34.38
CA THR A 6 25.46 -8.60 -33.80
C THR A 6 24.36 -8.00 -32.89
N THR A 7 24.58 -7.71 -31.60
CA THR A 7 24.90 -6.40 -30.98
C THR A 7 23.95 -5.23 -31.26
N MET A 8 23.17 -4.82 -30.25
CA MET A 8 22.84 -3.42 -29.89
C MET A 8 22.63 -3.45 -28.36
N ASP A 9 23.54 -2.98 -27.50
CA ASP A 9 24.05 -1.62 -27.35
C ASP A 9 22.94 -0.56 -27.55
N TYR A 10 22.21 -0.28 -26.46
CA TYR A 10 21.66 1.05 -26.23
C TYR A 10 22.06 1.50 -24.83
N VAL A 11 23.30 1.99 -24.76
CA VAL A 11 23.88 2.72 -23.64
C VAL A 11 23.59 4.22 -23.83
N MET A 12 23.41 4.94 -22.71
CA MET A 12 23.44 6.41 -22.53
C MET A 12 22.19 7.20 -23.00
N GLU A 13 21.76 8.30 -22.38
CA GLU A 13 22.12 9.05 -21.15
C GLU A 13 21.07 10.17 -21.01
N ALA A 14 20.84 10.63 -19.78
CA ALA A 14 20.27 11.93 -19.39
C ALA A 14 18.83 12.31 -19.83
N ALA A 15 17.93 12.29 -18.86
CA ALA A 15 17.27 13.53 -18.45
C ALA A 15 17.15 13.56 -16.93
N SER A 16 17.85 14.54 -16.37
CA SER A 16 18.03 14.82 -14.97
C SER A 16 16.72 15.27 -14.29
N GLY A 17 16.56 14.88 -13.02
CA GLY A 17 15.90 15.72 -12.01
C GLY A 17 14.36 15.70 -11.95
N ALA A 18 13.79 14.66 -11.35
CA ALA A 18 12.59 14.84 -10.53
C ALA A 18 13.01 14.77 -9.05
N HIS A 19 13.54 15.89 -8.55
CA HIS A 19 13.80 16.08 -7.13
C HIS A 19 12.45 16.32 -6.42
N PHE A 20 11.79 15.25 -5.96
CA PHE A 20 10.62 15.39 -5.09
C PHE A 20 11.06 15.78 -3.67
N SER A 21 11.43 17.04 -3.50
CA SER A 21 11.60 17.66 -2.18
C SER A 21 10.27 18.27 -1.78
N GLY A 22 9.44 17.48 -1.11
CA GLY A 22 8.07 17.89 -0.81
C GLY A 22 7.45 17.33 0.45
N LEU A 23 8.20 16.67 1.34
CA LEU A 23 7.68 16.25 2.64
C LEU A 23 8.70 16.55 3.75
N ARG A 24 8.87 17.84 4.04
CA ARG A 24 9.26 18.29 5.39
C ARG A 24 7.97 18.53 6.15
N LEU A 25 7.58 17.57 6.99
CA LEU A 25 6.54 17.78 8.01
C LEU A 25 7.25 17.96 9.35
N ASP A 26 7.86 19.13 9.54
CA ASP A 26 8.27 19.61 10.86
C ASP A 26 7.65 20.98 11.06
N GLY A 27 6.83 21.10 12.12
CA GLY A 27 6.47 22.40 12.67
C GLY A 27 4.97 22.64 12.79
N LEU A 28 4.38 22.14 13.88
CA LEU A 28 3.38 22.91 14.62
C LEU A 28 3.67 22.81 16.14
N LEU A 29 4.25 23.91 16.63
CA LEU A 29 4.08 24.53 17.95
C LEU A 29 4.75 23.90 19.19
N SER A 30 5.94 24.42 19.53
CA SER A 30 6.26 24.77 20.93
C SER A 30 7.33 25.88 20.97
N SER A 31 7.00 26.98 21.64
CA SER A 31 7.77 28.21 21.81
C SER A 31 9.11 28.02 22.55
N PRO A 32 10.10 28.94 22.42
CA PRO A 32 11.44 28.77 22.96
C PRO A 32 11.61 29.38 24.36
N SER A 33 12.32 28.68 25.24
CA SER A 33 13.06 29.28 26.36
C SER A 33 14.45 28.62 26.47
N SER A 34 15.47 29.47 26.62
CA SER A 34 16.89 29.17 26.40
C SER A 34 17.62 28.59 27.66
N PRO A 35 18.96 28.49 27.75
CA PRO A 35 19.67 27.20 27.91
C PRO A 35 20.50 27.09 29.22
N ARG A 36 20.90 25.86 29.63
CA ARG A 36 22.19 25.65 30.34
C ARG A 36 22.61 24.18 30.52
N SER A 37 23.84 23.91 30.06
CA SER A 37 24.88 22.96 30.52
C SER A 37 24.53 21.82 31.50
N THR A 38 24.90 20.57 31.16
CA THR A 38 25.98 19.81 31.82
C THR A 38 26.14 18.42 31.21
N SER A 39 27.40 17.96 31.19
CA SER A 39 27.86 16.66 30.71
C SER A 39 27.20 15.47 31.41
N SER A 40 26.60 14.56 30.64
CA SER A 40 26.52 13.16 31.02
C SER A 40 26.54 12.28 29.78
N SER A 41 27.58 11.46 29.71
CA SER A 41 27.71 10.33 28.79
C SER A 41 26.56 9.37 29.03
N ALA A 42 25.49 9.51 28.28
CA ALA A 42 24.48 8.48 28.11
C ALA A 42 24.61 7.97 26.68
N THR A 43 25.08 6.74 26.55
CA THR A 43 24.91 5.92 25.35
C THR A 43 23.50 6.15 24.82
N LEU A 44 23.40 6.85 23.68
CA LEU A 44 22.16 6.97 22.94
C LEU A 44 21.76 5.56 22.56
N ALA A 45 20.86 4.97 23.35
CA ALA A 45 20.01 3.92 22.85
C ALA A 45 19.32 4.55 21.64
N GLU A 46 19.79 4.22 20.44
CA GLU A 46 19.01 4.43 19.24
C GLU A 46 17.66 3.78 19.54
N ASN A 47 16.66 4.63 19.76
CA ASN A 47 15.30 4.24 19.98
C ASN A 47 14.84 3.50 18.72
N ASN A 48 15.11 2.20 18.66
CA ASN A 48 14.72 1.32 17.58
C ASN A 48 13.23 0.97 17.76
N PHE A 49 12.39 2.01 17.85
CA PHE A 49 10.96 1.83 17.65
C PHE A 49 10.79 1.23 16.25
N PRO A 50 10.01 0.15 16.10
CA PRO A 50 9.73 -0.37 14.78
C PRO A 50 9.16 0.78 13.94
N LYS A 51 9.91 1.21 12.92
CA LYS A 51 9.47 2.29 12.04
C LYS A 51 8.13 1.88 11.45
N GLN A 52 7.10 2.69 11.76
CA GLN A 52 5.76 2.51 11.22
C GLN A 52 5.85 2.45 9.68
N PRO A 53 5.14 1.51 9.03
CA PRO A 53 5.09 1.43 7.57
C PRO A 53 4.61 2.75 6.96
N PHE A 54 5.23 3.14 5.84
CA PHE A 54 4.74 4.26 5.02
C PHE A 54 3.50 3.82 4.23
N VAL A 55 2.38 4.53 4.37
CA VAL A 55 1.11 4.15 3.72
C VAL A 55 0.83 5.07 2.53
N ILE A 56 0.55 4.46 1.37
CA ILE A 56 0.18 5.13 0.13
C ILE A 56 -1.24 4.72 -0.22
N GLY A 57 -2.17 5.68 -0.28
CA GLY A 57 -3.51 5.47 -0.84
C GLY A 57 -3.52 5.84 -2.31
N VAL A 58 -4.01 4.95 -3.18
CA VAL A 58 -4.16 5.21 -4.63
C VAL A 58 -5.64 5.12 -5.01
N SER A 59 -6.23 6.27 -5.34
CA SER A 59 -7.65 6.42 -5.69
C SER A 59 -7.84 7.12 -7.04
N GLY A 60 -9.04 7.03 -7.62
CA GLY A 60 -9.38 7.58 -8.93
C GLY A 60 -10.38 6.74 -9.72
N GLY A 61 -11.00 7.35 -10.74
CA GLY A 61 -12.00 6.68 -11.60
C GLY A 61 -11.44 5.52 -12.43
N THR A 62 -12.32 4.75 -13.08
CA THR A 62 -11.90 3.67 -13.97
C THR A 62 -10.99 4.18 -15.09
N ALA A 63 -9.99 3.37 -15.47
CA ALA A 63 -8.98 3.71 -16.47
C ALA A 63 -8.08 4.93 -16.17
N SER A 64 -8.08 5.45 -14.94
CA SER A 64 -7.21 6.58 -14.54
C SER A 64 -5.72 6.21 -14.33
N GLY A 65 -5.35 4.94 -14.50
CA GLY A 65 -3.96 4.47 -14.35
C GLY A 65 -3.52 4.06 -12.93
N LYS A 66 -4.46 3.84 -11.99
CA LYS A 66 -4.13 3.43 -10.60
C LYS A 66 -3.23 2.20 -10.52
N THR A 67 -3.55 1.15 -11.29
CA THR A 67 -2.75 -0.08 -11.34
C THR A 67 -1.35 0.21 -11.85
N THR A 68 -1.23 0.97 -12.94
CA THR A 68 0.06 1.41 -13.50
C THR A 68 0.90 2.19 -12.49
N VAL A 69 0.28 3.10 -11.72
CA VAL A 69 0.97 3.85 -10.66
C VAL A 69 1.44 2.92 -9.55
N CYS A 70 0.62 1.98 -9.09
CA CYS A 70 1.01 0.99 -8.08
C CYS A 70 2.20 0.15 -8.56
N ASP A 71 2.14 -0.36 -9.79
CA ASP A 71 3.19 -1.18 -10.39
C ASP A 71 4.50 -0.38 -10.53
N ARG A 72 4.42 0.89 -10.93
CA ARG A 72 5.59 1.76 -11.06
C ARG A 72 6.23 2.07 -9.71
N ILE A 73 5.42 2.29 -8.67
CA ILE A 73 5.91 2.48 -7.29
C ILE A 73 6.62 1.21 -6.82
N ILE A 74 6.01 0.04 -7.01
CA ILE A 74 6.61 -1.25 -6.62
C ILE A 74 7.94 -1.46 -7.34
N GLN A 75 7.99 -1.19 -8.65
CA GLN A 75 9.22 -1.26 -9.44
C GLN A 75 10.30 -0.35 -8.88
N GLN A 76 10.01 0.92 -8.61
CA GLN A 76 11.00 1.88 -8.12
C GLN A 76 11.48 1.63 -6.69
N LEU A 77 10.68 0.94 -5.88
CA LEU A 77 11.07 0.62 -4.51
C LEU A 77 12.03 -0.58 -4.43
N HIS A 78 12.28 -1.28 -5.56
CA HIS A 78 13.30 -2.30 -5.93
C HIS A 78 13.67 -3.42 -4.93
N ASP A 79 13.56 -3.22 -3.62
CA ASP A 79 13.99 -4.14 -2.57
C ASP A 79 13.32 -3.83 -1.20
N HIS A 80 12.18 -3.13 -1.21
CA HIS A 80 11.45 -2.82 0.00
C HIS A 80 10.31 -3.82 0.20
N ARG A 81 10.05 -4.13 1.48
CA ARG A 81 8.95 -4.99 1.92
C ARG A 81 7.61 -4.25 1.68
N VAL A 82 7.23 -4.16 0.41
CA VAL A 82 5.99 -3.51 -0.04
C VAL A 82 4.86 -4.52 0.04
N VAL A 83 3.76 -4.11 0.64
CA VAL A 83 2.50 -4.88 0.66
C VAL A 83 1.46 -4.10 -0.11
N LEU A 84 0.79 -4.80 -1.02
CA LEU A 84 -0.34 -4.27 -1.76
C LEU A 84 -1.64 -4.82 -1.15
N VAL A 85 -2.46 -3.94 -0.58
CA VAL A 85 -3.81 -4.26 -0.09
C VAL A 85 -4.83 -3.78 -1.13
N ASN A 86 -5.49 -4.76 -1.74
CA ASN A 86 -6.57 -4.53 -2.69
C ASN A 86 -7.88 -4.31 -1.93
N GLN A 87 -8.54 -3.18 -2.14
CA GLN A 87 -9.82 -2.86 -1.51
C GLN A 87 -10.94 -3.83 -1.93
N ASP A 88 -10.90 -4.38 -3.15
CA ASP A 88 -11.93 -5.33 -3.62
C ASP A 88 -11.94 -6.63 -2.81
N SER A 89 -10.82 -6.98 -2.15
CA SER A 89 -10.79 -8.12 -1.23
C SER A 89 -11.78 -7.95 -0.07
N PHE A 90 -12.14 -6.71 0.26
CA PHE A 90 -13.02 -6.35 1.35
C PHE A 90 -14.46 -6.09 0.90
N TYR A 91 -14.85 -6.49 -0.31
CA TYR A 91 -16.26 -6.56 -0.66
C TYR A 91 -17.02 -7.45 0.33
N ARG A 92 -18.19 -7.01 0.79
CA ARG A 92 -19.09 -7.90 1.53
C ARG A 92 -19.66 -8.97 0.61
N GLY A 93 -19.97 -10.13 1.19
CA GLY A 93 -20.78 -11.12 0.49
C GLY A 93 -22.17 -10.55 0.22
N LEU A 94 -22.72 -10.83 -0.96
CA LEU A 94 -24.11 -10.50 -1.26
C LEU A 94 -25.06 -11.39 -0.47
N THR A 95 -26.20 -10.84 -0.05
CA THR A 95 -27.30 -11.65 0.46
C THR A 95 -27.93 -12.47 -0.68
N PRO A 96 -28.74 -13.49 -0.38
CA PRO A 96 -29.46 -14.25 -1.42
C PRO A 96 -30.30 -13.34 -2.33
N GLU A 97 -30.94 -12.31 -1.78
CA GLU A 97 -31.81 -11.38 -2.51
C GLU A 97 -31.00 -10.46 -3.44
N GLU A 98 -29.84 -10.00 -2.99
CA GLU A 98 -28.93 -9.17 -3.78
C GLU A 98 -28.25 -10.00 -4.87
N SER A 99 -27.87 -11.24 -4.56
CA SER A 99 -27.30 -12.17 -5.53
C SER A 99 -28.27 -12.48 -6.66
N ALA A 100 -29.58 -12.56 -6.38
CA ALA A 100 -30.60 -12.76 -7.41
C ALA A 100 -30.73 -11.56 -8.36
N ARG A 101 -30.33 -10.35 -7.91
CA ARG A 101 -30.38 -9.09 -8.67
C ARG A 101 -29.01 -8.44 -8.81
N VAL A 102 -27.98 -9.27 -8.98
CA VAL A 102 -26.58 -8.81 -8.98
C VAL A 102 -26.27 -7.73 -10.03
N HIS A 103 -27.00 -7.74 -11.15
CA HIS A 103 -26.86 -6.75 -12.22
C HIS A 103 -27.39 -5.36 -11.82
N GLU A 104 -28.25 -5.27 -10.81
CA GLU A 104 -28.72 -4.01 -10.23
C GLU A 104 -27.85 -3.54 -9.06
N TYR A 105 -26.93 -4.38 -8.59
CA TYR A 105 -26.13 -4.10 -7.41
C TYR A 105 -25.00 -3.11 -7.70
N ASN A 106 -24.95 -2.01 -6.94
CA ASN A 106 -23.91 -1.00 -7.06
C ASN A 106 -22.66 -1.37 -6.25
N PHE A 107 -21.67 -1.99 -6.90
CA PHE A 107 -20.37 -2.34 -6.30
C PHE A 107 -19.43 -1.13 -6.06
N ASP A 108 -19.86 0.08 -6.39
CA ASP A 108 -19.13 1.32 -6.09
C ASP A 108 -19.69 2.06 -4.88
N HIS A 109 -20.83 1.60 -4.33
CA HIS A 109 -21.38 2.18 -3.11
C HIS A 109 -20.46 1.87 -1.91
N PRO A 110 -20.24 2.82 -0.97
CA PRO A 110 -19.42 2.59 0.22
C PRO A 110 -19.87 1.36 1.02
N ASP A 111 -21.17 1.11 1.11
CA ASP A 111 -21.75 -0.04 1.83
C ASP A 111 -21.50 -1.41 1.15
N ALA A 112 -20.96 -1.43 -0.07
CA ALA A 112 -20.49 -2.67 -0.68
C ALA A 112 -19.20 -3.18 -0.03
N PHE A 113 -18.50 -2.33 0.72
CA PHE A 113 -17.23 -2.64 1.37
C PHE A 113 -17.38 -2.81 2.87
N ASP A 114 -16.65 -3.77 3.41
CA ASP A 114 -16.40 -3.90 4.83
C ASP A 114 -15.20 -3.04 5.20
N THR A 115 -15.50 -1.75 5.33
CA THR A 115 -14.52 -0.71 5.60
C THR A 115 -13.90 -0.88 6.99
N GLU A 116 -14.65 -1.41 7.95
CA GLU A 116 -14.15 -1.70 9.30
C GLU A 116 -13.03 -2.75 9.28
N GLN A 117 -13.25 -3.88 8.59
CA GLN A 117 -12.23 -4.92 8.44
C GLN A 117 -11.00 -4.43 7.65
N LEU A 118 -11.20 -3.58 6.64
CA LEU A 118 -10.10 -2.94 5.91
C LEU A 118 -9.26 -2.04 6.84
N LEU A 119 -9.92 -1.18 7.61
CA LEU A 119 -9.26 -0.29 8.56
C LEU A 119 -8.52 -1.08 9.65
N GLU A 120 -9.14 -2.14 10.17
CA GLU A 120 -8.50 -3.03 11.14
C GLU A 120 -7.22 -3.65 10.56
N CYS A 121 -7.27 -4.14 9.32
CA CYS A 121 -6.11 -4.68 8.63
C CYS A 121 -4.98 -3.63 8.49
N ILE A 122 -5.32 -2.41 8.05
CA ILE A 122 -4.35 -1.32 7.89
C ILE A 122 -3.73 -0.96 9.25
N CYS A 123 -4.54 -0.83 10.31
CA CYS A 123 -4.09 -0.50 11.65
C CYS A 123 -3.14 -1.56 12.22
N LYS A 124 -3.48 -2.85 12.08
CA LYS A 124 -2.63 -3.97 12.50
C LYS A 124 -1.31 -4.00 11.74
N LEU A 125 -1.35 -3.81 10.41
CA LEU A 125 -0.13 -3.73 9.60
C LEU A 125 0.76 -2.56 10.01
N LYS A 126 0.16 -1.39 10.27
CA LYS A 126 0.88 -0.23 10.80
C LYS A 126 1.56 -0.53 12.14
N ALA A 127 0.86 -1.24 13.02
CA ALA A 127 1.38 -1.68 14.31
C ALA A 127 2.45 -2.79 14.23
N GLY A 128 2.85 -3.23 13.03
CA GLY A 128 3.80 -4.33 12.87
C GLY A 128 3.20 -5.67 13.30
N GLN A 129 1.92 -5.88 13.02
CA GLN A 129 1.22 -7.15 13.23
C GLN A 129 0.88 -7.77 11.88
N SER A 130 0.93 -9.11 11.81
CA SER A 130 0.49 -9.83 10.61
C SER A 130 -1.02 -9.82 10.53
N VAL A 131 -1.57 -9.83 9.32
CA VAL A 131 -3.02 -9.84 9.08
C VAL A 131 -3.41 -10.88 8.06
N GLN A 132 -4.65 -11.34 8.15
CA GLN A 132 -5.30 -12.18 7.16
C GLN A 132 -6.19 -11.28 6.30
N VAL A 133 -5.81 -11.08 5.05
CA VAL A 133 -6.63 -10.33 4.09
C VAL A 133 -7.66 -11.31 3.50
N PRO A 134 -8.97 -11.00 3.54
CA PRO A 134 -10.00 -11.86 2.95
C PRO A 134 -9.76 -12.08 1.45
N ILE A 135 -10.32 -13.17 0.92
CA ILE A 135 -10.37 -13.41 -0.53
C ILE A 135 -11.84 -13.29 -0.96
N TYR A 136 -12.07 -12.48 -1.99
CA TYR A 136 -13.39 -12.28 -2.59
C TYR A 136 -13.47 -12.98 -3.94
N ASP A 137 -14.49 -13.83 -4.12
CA ASP A 137 -14.77 -14.47 -5.39
C ASP A 137 -15.76 -13.62 -6.20
N PHE A 138 -15.26 -13.01 -7.27
CA PHE A 138 -16.05 -12.18 -8.18
C PHE A 138 -17.03 -12.96 -9.05
N LYS A 139 -16.86 -14.28 -9.22
CA LYS A 139 -17.79 -15.12 -9.98
C LYS A 139 -19.03 -15.43 -9.17
N THR A 140 -18.85 -15.72 -7.88
CA THR A 140 -19.96 -16.07 -6.97
C THR A 140 -20.43 -14.90 -6.11
N HIS A 141 -19.75 -13.75 -6.17
CA HIS A 141 -20.00 -12.56 -5.36
C HIS A 141 -20.03 -12.83 -3.84
N ARG A 142 -19.11 -13.67 -3.38
CA ARG A 142 -19.03 -14.12 -1.98
C ARG A 142 -17.59 -14.06 -1.49
N ARG A 143 -17.43 -13.90 -0.17
CA ARG A 143 -16.12 -14.11 0.48
C ARG A 143 -15.86 -15.60 0.64
N CYS A 144 -14.60 -15.99 0.46
CA CYS A 144 -14.14 -17.31 0.84
C CYS A 144 -14.04 -17.36 2.38
N SER A 145 -14.79 -18.26 3.03
CA SER A 145 -14.74 -18.44 4.49
C SER A 145 -13.42 -19.08 4.95
N ASP A 146 -12.87 -19.98 4.11
CA ASP A 146 -11.80 -20.87 4.52
C ASP A 146 -10.44 -20.48 3.90
N SER A 147 -10.38 -19.31 3.26
CA SER A 147 -9.19 -18.87 2.53
C SER A 147 -8.94 -17.39 2.68
N PHE A 148 -7.70 -17.06 2.99
CA PHE A 148 -7.21 -15.71 3.20
C PHE A 148 -5.79 -15.59 2.66
N ARG A 149 -5.39 -14.37 2.32
CA ARG A 149 -4.01 -14.05 1.99
C ARG A 149 -3.30 -13.58 3.26
N GLN A 150 -2.33 -14.35 3.72
CA GLN A 150 -1.48 -13.97 4.85
C GLN A 150 -0.54 -12.83 4.46
N VAL A 151 -0.54 -11.74 5.25
CA VAL A 151 0.38 -10.62 5.08
C VAL A 151 1.25 -10.49 6.33
N SER A 152 2.57 -10.54 6.14
CA SER A 152 3.56 -10.52 7.23
C SER A 152 3.77 -9.12 7.80
N PHE A 153 4.10 -9.05 9.09
CA PHE A 153 4.32 -7.82 9.86
C PHE A 153 5.51 -6.97 9.43
N TYR A 154 6.46 -7.56 8.72
CA TYR A 154 7.63 -6.86 8.22
C TYR A 154 7.28 -6.03 6.98
N VAL A 155 6.45 -5.01 7.11
CA VAL A 155 6.07 -4.11 6.00
C VAL A 155 6.81 -2.79 6.14
N LYS A 156 7.48 -2.34 5.07
CA LYS A 156 8.07 -0.99 5.01
C LYS A 156 7.12 -0.01 4.32
N CYS A 157 6.39 -0.46 3.30
CA CYS A 157 5.43 0.35 2.57
C CYS A 157 4.14 -0.44 2.35
N LEU A 158 3.01 0.20 2.65
CA LEU A 158 1.67 -0.34 2.44
C LEU A 158 0.97 0.47 1.38
N ILE A 159 0.62 -0.15 0.26
CA ILE A 159 -0.17 0.47 -0.80
C ILE A 159 -1.60 -0.03 -0.68
N VAL A 160 -2.56 0.87 -0.50
CA VAL A 160 -4.00 0.57 -0.47
C VAL A 160 -4.62 1.16 -1.73
N TYR A 161 -5.27 0.32 -2.54
CA TYR A 161 -5.88 0.76 -3.78
C TYR A 161 -7.13 -0.04 -4.13
N LYS A 162 -8.03 0.57 -4.91
CA LYS A 162 -9.13 -0.12 -5.59
C LYS A 162 -8.73 -0.35 -7.05
N PRO A 163 -8.60 -1.60 -7.52
CA PRO A 163 -8.42 -1.90 -8.92
C PRO A 163 -9.56 -1.30 -9.76
N SER A 164 -9.24 -0.93 -10.99
CA SER A 164 -10.28 -0.68 -11.98
C SER A 164 -10.76 -2.03 -12.53
N ARG A 165 -12.08 -2.21 -12.57
CA ARG A 165 -12.71 -3.28 -13.35
C ARG A 165 -12.74 -2.91 -14.83
#